data_AF-A0A0P0V2V4-F1
#
_entry.id   AF-A0A0P0V2V4-F1
#
_cell.length_a   1.000
_cell.length_b   1.000
_cell.length_c   1.000
_cell.angle_alpha   90.00
_cell.angle_beta   90.00
_cell.angle_gamma   90.00
#
_symmetry.space_group_name_H-M   'P 1'
#
loop_
_entity.id
_entity.type
_entity.pdbx_description
1 polymer ?
#
loop_
_entity_poly.entity_id
_entity_poly.type
_entity_poly.pdbx_seq_one_letter_code
_entity_poly.pdbx_strand_id
1 'polypeptide(L)'
;MRAYDDVDPLDYLGGYNVEDIQLICCQPDASTMWLIPAPVQTRFIQSLEETEMIFGNMELILNWDFLRARPKGKELVKYESPVDRSPSVDDVKRVLNGTINSFRITDAYPRYFRVTGSGEVRRLEASIDSVSGELLLNNGTPPWWSFYDTNPSDLAGCQGLNGPMAIVVSEETPQGIIGETLSKFSIWSLYITFVLAVARFIRLQCSDLRMRIPYENLPSCDRLLDICEGIYAARAEGELEVEEVLYWTLVNIYRSPHMLLEYTKPD
;
A
#
# COMPACT_ATOMS: atom_id res chain seq x y z
N MET A 1 -23.43 -14.12 19.76
CA MET A 1 -23.31 -15.59 19.63
C MET A 1 -24.26 -16.14 18.59
N ARG A 2 -25.61 -16.10 18.74
CA ARG A 2 -26.51 -16.60 17.68
C ARG A 2 -26.28 -16.00 16.28
N ALA A 3 -25.96 -14.72 16.20
CA ALA A 3 -25.66 -14.08 14.92
C ALA A 3 -24.27 -14.45 14.36
N TYR A 4 -23.33 -14.92 15.18
CA TYR A 4 -21.98 -15.27 14.72
C TYR A 4 -21.95 -16.67 14.11
N ASP A 5 -22.58 -17.64 14.78
CA ASP A 5 -22.67 -19.03 14.30
C ASP A 5 -23.47 -19.14 12.98
N ASP A 6 -24.37 -18.19 12.73
CA ASP A 6 -25.15 -18.09 11.49
C ASP A 6 -24.37 -17.41 10.35
N VAL A 7 -23.41 -16.55 10.69
CA VAL A 7 -22.53 -15.88 9.72
C VAL A 7 -21.40 -16.79 9.23
N ASP A 8 -20.92 -17.66 10.11
CA ASP A 8 -19.75 -18.48 9.85
C ASP A 8 -19.90 -19.87 10.49
N PRO A 9 -20.76 -20.73 9.90
CA PRO A 9 -21.07 -22.04 10.46
C PRO A 9 -19.88 -22.99 10.51
N LEU A 10 -18.82 -22.70 9.74
CA LEU A 10 -17.60 -23.49 9.63
C LEU A 10 -16.40 -22.87 10.38
N ASP A 11 -16.63 -21.81 11.15
CA ASP A 11 -15.63 -21.11 11.98
C ASP A 11 -14.37 -20.65 11.20
N TYR A 12 -14.55 -20.23 9.95
CA TYR A 12 -13.49 -19.62 9.14
C TYR A 12 -12.93 -18.32 9.74
N LEU A 13 -13.73 -17.63 10.54
CA LEU A 13 -13.48 -16.34 11.15
C LEU A 13 -12.95 -16.45 12.58
N GLY A 14 -12.96 -17.65 13.20
CA GLY A 14 -12.57 -17.85 14.60
C GLY A 14 -11.16 -17.41 14.98
N GLY A 15 -10.27 -17.26 13.99
CA GLY A 15 -8.91 -16.73 14.17
C GLY A 15 -8.79 -15.20 14.12
N TYR A 16 -9.87 -14.47 13.85
CA TYR A 16 -9.85 -13.01 13.66
C TYR A 16 -10.61 -12.28 14.77
N ASN A 17 -10.23 -11.03 15.02
CA ASN A 17 -10.95 -10.19 15.96
C ASN A 17 -12.28 -9.73 15.35
N VAL A 18 -13.30 -9.58 16.20
CA VAL A 18 -14.63 -9.09 15.76
C VAL A 18 -14.56 -7.70 15.16
N GLU A 19 -13.61 -6.85 15.59
CA GLU A 19 -13.41 -5.49 15.08
C GLU A 19 -12.87 -5.46 13.64
N ASP A 20 -12.22 -6.55 13.20
CA ASP A 20 -11.63 -6.67 11.86
C ASP A 20 -12.63 -7.22 10.83
N ILE A 21 -13.75 -7.78 11.30
CA ILE A 21 -14.77 -8.45 10.48
C ILE A 21 -15.89 -7.46 10.14
N GLN A 22 -16.20 -7.35 8.86
CA GLN A 22 -17.26 -6.50 8.35
C GLN A 22 -18.21 -7.32 7.47
N LEU A 23 -19.51 -7.16 7.70
CA LEU A 23 -20.56 -7.71 6.85
C LEU A 23 -21.04 -6.63 5.88
N ILE A 24 -20.91 -6.88 4.59
CA ILE A 24 -21.40 -5.99 3.53
C ILE A 24 -22.72 -6.55 3.00
N CYS A 25 -23.78 -5.75 3.13
CA CYS A 25 -25.10 -6.04 2.59
C CYS A 25 -25.44 -5.01 1.51
N CYS A 26 -25.56 -5.43 0.26
CA CYS A 26 -25.98 -4.56 -0.84
C CYS A 26 -27.48 -4.72 -1.13
N GLN A 27 -28.09 -3.67 -1.68
CA GLN A 27 -29.44 -3.79 -2.25
C GLN A 27 -29.37 -4.61 -3.55
N PRO A 28 -30.44 -5.36 -3.91
CA PRO A 28 -30.47 -6.11 -5.16
C PRO A 28 -30.38 -5.23 -6.41
N ASP A 29 -31.07 -4.08 -6.40
CA ASP A 29 -31.13 -3.16 -7.54
C ASP A 29 -29.83 -2.36 -7.70
N ALA A 30 -29.36 -2.25 -8.94
CA ALA A 30 -28.22 -1.40 -9.26
C ALA A 30 -28.52 0.08 -8.96
N SER A 31 -27.51 0.79 -8.46
CA SER A 31 -27.60 2.24 -8.20
C SER A 31 -27.61 3.09 -9.48
N THR A 32 -27.32 2.49 -10.64
CA THR A 32 -27.24 3.15 -11.94
C THR A 32 -28.12 2.48 -12.97
N MET A 33 -28.74 3.29 -13.84
CA MET A 33 -29.55 2.82 -14.95
C MET A 33 -28.71 2.25 -16.10
N TRP A 34 -29.25 1.28 -16.82
CA TRP A 34 -28.66 0.67 -18.02
C TRP A 34 -28.93 1.54 -19.26
N LEU A 35 -28.07 2.53 -19.49
CA LEU A 35 -28.20 3.54 -20.54
C LEU A 35 -27.48 3.15 -21.85
N ILE A 36 -27.54 1.89 -22.25
CA ILE A 36 -26.90 1.44 -23.50
C ILE A 36 -27.81 1.72 -24.71
N PRO A 37 -27.33 2.42 -25.75
CA PRO A 37 -28.11 2.64 -26.97
C PRO A 37 -28.48 1.32 -27.66
N ALA A 38 -29.71 1.20 -28.15
CA ALA A 38 -30.20 -0.01 -28.81
C ALA A 38 -29.28 -0.54 -29.94
N PRO A 39 -28.69 0.29 -30.84
CA PRO A 39 -27.76 -0.20 -31.85
C PRO A 39 -26.49 -0.83 -31.27
N VAL A 40 -26.02 -0.35 -30.11
CA VAL A 40 -24.86 -0.90 -29.41
C VAL A 40 -25.23 -2.24 -28.78
N GLN A 41 -26.41 -2.33 -28.18
CA GLN A 41 -26.93 -3.58 -27.61
C GLN A 41 -27.10 -4.66 -28.68
N THR A 42 -27.67 -4.35 -29.86
CA THR A 42 -27.81 -5.32 -30.96
C THR A 42 -26.45 -5.82 -31.46
N ARG A 43 -25.46 -4.93 -31.59
CA ARG A 43 -24.09 -5.33 -31.96
C ARG A 43 -23.43 -6.19 -30.89
N PHE A 44 -23.67 -5.88 -29.62
CA PHE A 44 -23.14 -6.68 -28.51
C PHE A 44 -23.71 -8.11 -28.55
N ILE A 45 -25.02 -8.26 -28.74
CA ILE A 45 -25.69 -9.55 -28.91
C ILE A 45 -25.06 -10.37 -30.06
N GLN A 46 -24.78 -9.74 -31.20
CA GLN A 46 -24.10 -10.40 -32.33
C GLN A 46 -22.67 -10.85 -31.96
N SER A 47 -21.92 -9.99 -31.27
CA SER A 47 -20.56 -10.32 -30.83
C SER A 47 -20.49 -11.46 -29.81
N LEU A 48 -21.55 -11.67 -29.02
CA LEU A 48 -21.64 -12.80 -28.08
C LEU A 48 -21.71 -14.13 -28.85
N GLU A 49 -22.47 -14.19 -29.94
CA GLU A 49 -22.55 -15.38 -30.81
C GLU A 49 -21.19 -15.66 -31.47
N GLU A 50 -20.52 -14.62 -31.96
CA GLU A 50 -19.17 -14.75 -32.52
C GLU A 50 -18.15 -15.23 -31.48
N THR A 51 -18.22 -14.70 -30.25
CA THR A 51 -17.32 -15.07 -29.15
C THR A 51 -17.54 -16.53 -28.74
N GLU A 52 -18.79 -16.98 -28.62
CA GLU A 52 -19.12 -18.37 -28.34
C GLU A 52 -18.58 -19.31 -29.43
N MET A 53 -18.71 -18.92 -30.71
CA MET A 53 -18.15 -19.70 -31.81
C MET A 53 -16.61 -19.78 -31.81
N ILE A 54 -15.93 -18.71 -31.38
CA ILE A 54 -14.47 -18.61 -31.42
C ILE A 54 -13.80 -19.21 -30.16
N PHE A 55 -14.29 -18.86 -28.98
CA PHE A 55 -13.68 -19.18 -27.69
C PHE A 55 -14.39 -20.31 -26.94
N GLY A 56 -15.60 -20.67 -27.36
CA GLY A 56 -16.41 -21.72 -26.72
C GLY A 56 -17.16 -21.28 -25.47
N ASN A 57 -16.81 -20.13 -24.89
CA ASN A 57 -17.48 -19.57 -23.72
C ASN A 57 -17.45 -18.03 -23.72
N MET A 58 -18.45 -17.44 -23.06
CA MET A 58 -18.46 -16.02 -22.70
C MET A 58 -17.71 -15.86 -21.37
N GLU A 59 -16.95 -14.79 -21.21
CA GLU A 59 -16.36 -14.44 -19.92
C GLU A 59 -17.23 -13.37 -19.23
N LEU A 60 -17.73 -13.68 -18.04
CA LEU A 60 -18.40 -12.72 -17.17
C LEU A 60 -17.46 -12.41 -16.01
N ILE A 61 -17.12 -11.14 -15.83
CA ILE A 61 -16.17 -10.69 -14.80
C ILE A 61 -16.93 -9.92 -13.73
N LEU A 62 -16.71 -10.27 -12.46
CA LEU A 62 -17.26 -9.56 -11.32
C LEU A 62 -16.16 -8.86 -10.53
N ASN A 63 -16.44 -7.61 -10.17
CA ASN A 63 -15.49 -6.69 -9.55
C ASN A 63 -16.01 -6.21 -8.21
N TRP A 64 -15.19 -6.38 -7.17
CA TRP A 64 -15.39 -5.80 -5.84
C TRP A 64 -14.33 -4.72 -5.59
N ASP A 65 -14.78 -3.50 -5.40
CA ASP A 65 -13.94 -2.35 -5.07
C ASP A 65 -14.08 -2.03 -3.57
N PHE A 66 -13.05 -2.30 -2.79
CA PHE A 66 -13.00 -2.01 -1.35
C PHE A 66 -12.25 -0.70 -1.09
N LEU A 67 -12.93 0.27 -0.50
CA LEU A 67 -12.35 1.55 -0.10
C LEU A 67 -12.11 1.59 1.41
N ARG A 68 -10.87 1.84 1.81
CA ARG A 68 -10.45 1.92 3.21
C ARG A 68 -9.54 3.13 3.47
N ALA A 69 -9.49 3.60 4.72
CA ALA A 69 -8.75 4.81 5.09
C ALA A 69 -7.22 4.63 5.13
N ARG A 70 -6.75 3.40 5.36
CA ARG A 70 -5.35 2.97 5.51
C ARG A 70 -5.16 1.60 4.84
N PRO A 71 -3.94 1.23 4.38
CA PRO A 71 -2.72 2.02 4.39
C PRO A 71 -2.76 3.16 3.37
N LYS A 72 -1.99 4.22 3.61
CA LYS A 72 -1.93 5.34 2.66
C LYS A 72 -1.21 4.94 1.38
N GLY A 73 -1.78 5.33 0.24
CA GLY A 73 -1.35 4.91 -1.10
C GLY A 73 -1.91 3.55 -1.55
N LYS A 74 -2.75 2.91 -0.72
CA LYS A 74 -3.38 1.59 -0.95
C LYS A 74 -4.82 1.57 -0.43
N GLU A 75 -5.50 2.71 -0.55
CA GLU A 75 -6.85 2.94 -0.04
C GLU A 75 -7.91 2.19 -0.84
N LEU A 76 -7.76 2.10 -2.17
CA LEU A 76 -8.65 1.37 -3.05
C LEU A 76 -8.02 0.02 -3.39
N VAL A 77 -8.68 -1.07 -3.04
CA VAL A 77 -8.25 -2.42 -3.39
C VAL A 77 -9.34 -3.08 -4.21
N LYS A 78 -8.96 -3.64 -5.36
CA LYS A 78 -9.89 -4.28 -6.29
C LYS A 78 -9.71 -5.78 -6.27
N TYR A 79 -10.82 -6.50 -6.28
CA TYR A 79 -10.87 -7.92 -6.56
C TYR A 79 -11.64 -8.13 -7.86
N GLU A 80 -10.95 -8.64 -8.87
CA GLU A 80 -11.49 -8.93 -10.19
C GLU A 80 -11.32 -10.42 -10.45
N SER A 81 -12.44 -11.12 -10.68
CA SER A 81 -12.43 -12.54 -11.00
C SER A 81 -13.44 -12.84 -12.09
N PRO A 82 -13.06 -13.61 -13.13
CA PRO A 82 -14.04 -14.24 -13.98
C PRO A 82 -14.89 -15.20 -13.16
N VAL A 83 -16.15 -15.34 -13.52
CA VAL A 83 -17.05 -16.35 -12.98
C VAL A 83 -16.61 -17.71 -13.51
N ASP A 84 -16.33 -18.65 -12.62
CA ASP A 84 -15.84 -20.00 -12.97
C ASP A 84 -16.79 -20.72 -13.96
N ARG A 85 -18.10 -20.49 -13.82
CA ARG A 85 -19.14 -21.02 -14.69
C ARG A 85 -19.95 -19.88 -15.30
N SER A 86 -19.50 -19.44 -16.48
CA SER A 86 -20.21 -18.44 -17.27
C SER A 86 -21.65 -18.86 -17.59
N PRO A 87 -22.61 -17.94 -17.57
CA PRO A 87 -23.99 -18.23 -18.01
C PRO A 87 -24.01 -18.62 -19.49
N SER A 88 -25.06 -19.36 -19.89
CA SER A 88 -25.29 -19.68 -21.30
C SER A 88 -25.48 -18.41 -22.12
N VAL A 89 -24.79 -18.32 -23.25
CA VAL A 89 -24.88 -17.17 -24.16
C VAL A 89 -26.31 -16.98 -24.65
N ASP A 90 -27.03 -18.07 -24.90
CA ASP A 90 -28.44 -18.02 -25.30
C ASP A 90 -29.35 -17.43 -24.22
N ASP A 91 -29.10 -17.72 -22.94
CA ASP A 91 -29.89 -17.16 -21.85
C ASP A 91 -29.64 -15.64 -21.73
N VAL A 92 -28.38 -15.22 -21.82
CA VAL A 92 -28.00 -13.80 -21.82
C VAL A 92 -28.66 -13.07 -23.00
N LYS A 93 -28.63 -13.67 -24.19
CA LYS A 93 -29.28 -13.12 -25.39
C LYS A 93 -30.79 -13.00 -25.22
N ARG A 94 -31.45 -14.02 -24.67
CA ARG A 94 -32.89 -13.99 -24.41
C ARG A 94 -33.27 -12.91 -23.40
N VAL A 95 -32.43 -12.64 -22.41
CA VAL A 95 -32.62 -11.53 -21.48
C VAL A 95 -32.43 -10.17 -22.15
N LEU A 96 -31.36 -10.00 -22.93
CA LEU A 96 -31.12 -8.75 -23.66
C LEU A 96 -32.17 -8.46 -24.75
N ASN A 97 -32.77 -9.50 -25.34
CA ASN A 97 -33.90 -9.37 -26.27
C ASN A 97 -35.26 -9.17 -25.57
N GLY A 98 -35.32 -9.23 -24.24
CA GLY A 98 -36.56 -9.11 -23.46
C GLY A 98 -37.50 -10.32 -23.56
N THR A 99 -37.01 -11.49 -23.99
CA THR A 99 -37.79 -12.74 -24.04
C THR A 99 -37.88 -13.43 -22.67
N ILE A 100 -36.82 -13.31 -21.87
CA ILE A 100 -36.79 -13.65 -20.44
C ILE A 100 -36.32 -12.40 -19.70
N ASN A 101 -36.55 -12.32 -18.40
CA ASN A 101 -36.09 -11.19 -17.59
C ASN A 101 -34.81 -11.52 -16.81
N SER A 102 -34.48 -12.79 -16.57
CA SER A 102 -33.36 -13.19 -15.74
C SER A 102 -32.59 -14.42 -16.23
N PHE A 103 -31.36 -14.55 -15.74
CA PHE A 103 -30.52 -15.75 -15.88
C PHE A 103 -29.72 -16.00 -14.59
N ARG A 104 -29.38 -17.27 -14.34
CA ARG A 104 -28.65 -17.69 -13.13
C ARG A 104 -27.15 -17.73 -13.36
N ILE A 105 -26.41 -17.28 -12.35
CA ILE A 105 -24.96 -17.38 -12.25
C ILE A 105 -24.62 -18.26 -11.06
N THR A 106 -23.91 -19.36 -11.31
CA THR A 106 -23.39 -20.24 -10.26
C THR A 106 -21.97 -19.85 -9.92
N ASP A 107 -21.63 -19.85 -8.63
CA ASP A 107 -20.29 -19.55 -8.13
C ASP A 107 -19.78 -18.19 -8.61
N ALA A 108 -20.62 -17.16 -8.47
CA ALA A 108 -20.36 -15.82 -8.99
C ALA A 108 -19.09 -15.20 -8.36
N TYR A 109 -18.97 -15.27 -7.03
CA TYR A 109 -17.81 -14.74 -6.30
C TYR A 109 -17.70 -15.42 -4.91
N PRO A 110 -16.53 -15.42 -4.25
CA PRO A 110 -16.37 -16.01 -2.92
C PRO A 110 -17.10 -15.19 -1.85
N ARG A 111 -17.71 -15.86 -0.87
CA ARG A 111 -18.42 -15.18 0.22
C ARG A 111 -17.50 -14.44 1.18
N TYR A 112 -16.30 -14.97 1.42
CA TYR A 112 -15.33 -14.46 2.39
C TYR A 112 -14.11 -13.86 1.69
N PHE A 113 -13.88 -12.57 1.95
CA PHE A 113 -12.73 -11.83 1.46
C PHE A 113 -11.78 -11.49 2.60
N ARG A 114 -10.48 -11.55 2.32
CA ARG A 114 -9.42 -11.02 3.18
C ARG A 114 -8.74 -9.87 2.46
N VAL A 115 -8.81 -8.68 3.07
CA VAL A 115 -8.19 -7.46 2.55
C VAL A 115 -6.89 -7.22 3.30
N THR A 116 -5.77 -7.42 2.61
CA THR A 116 -4.46 -7.40 3.25
C THR A 116 -3.91 -5.99 3.46
N GLY A 117 -3.02 -5.82 4.43
CA GLY A 117 -2.27 -4.58 4.62
C GLY A 117 -1.35 -4.25 3.43
N SER A 118 -1.05 -5.24 2.58
CA SER A 118 -0.25 -5.05 1.36
C SER A 118 -1.04 -4.43 0.19
N GLY A 119 -2.36 -4.29 0.29
CA GLY A 119 -3.20 -3.73 -0.78
C GLY A 119 -3.66 -4.78 -1.79
N GLU A 120 -3.91 -6.00 -1.33
CA GLU A 120 -4.48 -7.08 -2.13
C GLU A 120 -5.76 -7.59 -1.48
N VAL A 121 -6.73 -8.01 -2.28
CA VAL A 121 -7.89 -8.77 -1.81
C VAL A 121 -7.71 -10.21 -2.22
N ARG A 122 -7.88 -11.12 -1.27
CA ARG A 122 -7.80 -12.56 -1.50
C ARG A 122 -9.07 -13.22 -1.01
N ARG A 123 -9.45 -14.34 -1.61
CA ARG A 123 -10.41 -15.25 -0.98
C ARG A 123 -9.82 -15.76 0.34
N LEU A 124 -10.63 -15.92 1.36
CA LEU A 124 -10.18 -16.54 2.60
C LEU A 124 -9.85 -18.02 2.30
N GLU A 125 -8.59 -18.44 2.49
CA GLU A 125 -8.12 -19.76 1.98
C GLU A 125 -8.91 -20.97 2.50
N ALA A 126 -9.53 -20.83 3.68
CA ALA A 126 -10.36 -21.88 4.27
C ALA A 126 -11.79 -21.92 3.71
N SER A 127 -12.31 -20.81 3.16
CA SER A 127 -13.71 -20.72 2.75
C SER A 127 -13.94 -21.37 1.40
N ILE A 128 -14.88 -22.31 1.36
CA ILE A 128 -15.35 -22.94 0.12
C ILE A 128 -16.62 -22.25 -0.40
N ASP A 129 -17.28 -21.46 0.44
CA ASP A 129 -18.57 -20.86 0.13
C ASP A 129 -18.44 -19.77 -0.94
N SER A 130 -19.14 -20.01 -2.05
CA SER A 130 -19.38 -19.06 -3.13
C SER A 130 -20.81 -18.53 -3.05
N VAL A 131 -21.01 -17.31 -3.54
CA VAL A 131 -22.33 -16.74 -3.72
C VAL A 131 -22.79 -17.03 -5.14
N SER A 132 -23.97 -17.63 -5.27
CA SER A 132 -24.63 -17.83 -6.56
C SER A 132 -25.84 -16.91 -6.63
N GLY A 133 -26.09 -16.29 -7.78
CA GLY A 133 -27.14 -15.30 -7.91
C GLY A 133 -27.94 -15.40 -9.19
N GLU A 134 -29.02 -14.66 -9.24
CA GLU A 134 -29.84 -14.44 -10.43
C GLU A 134 -29.71 -12.97 -10.84
N LEU A 135 -29.28 -12.74 -12.08
CA LEU A 135 -29.28 -11.39 -12.68
C LEU A 135 -30.60 -11.18 -13.39
N LEU A 136 -31.33 -10.14 -12.98
CA LEU A 136 -32.61 -9.71 -13.53
C LEU A 136 -32.44 -8.37 -14.25
N LEU A 137 -32.91 -8.27 -15.49
CA LEU A 137 -33.05 -7.02 -16.22
C LEU A 137 -34.48 -6.49 -16.05
N ASN A 138 -34.63 -5.38 -15.34
CA ASN A 138 -35.90 -4.71 -15.16
C ASN A 138 -36.21 -3.83 -16.36
N ASN A 139 -37.37 -4.05 -16.99
CA ASN A 139 -37.84 -3.33 -18.18
C ASN A 139 -38.39 -1.91 -17.90
N GLY A 140 -37.76 -1.19 -16.97
CA GLY A 140 -38.07 0.23 -16.73
C GLY A 140 -37.71 1.12 -17.92
N THR A 141 -38.12 2.38 -17.85
CA THR A 141 -37.70 3.42 -18.80
C THR A 141 -36.94 4.52 -18.06
N PRO A 142 -35.60 4.45 -17.95
CA PRO A 142 -34.67 3.45 -18.51
C PRO A 142 -34.62 2.12 -17.73
N PRO A 143 -34.12 1.02 -18.35
CA PRO A 143 -33.98 -0.28 -17.68
C PRO A 143 -32.81 -0.29 -16.70
N TRP A 144 -32.78 -1.25 -15.78
CA TRP A 144 -31.65 -1.46 -14.85
C TRP A 144 -31.48 -2.95 -14.50
N TRP A 145 -30.28 -3.32 -14.04
CA TRP A 145 -29.99 -4.68 -13.58
C TRP A 145 -30.20 -4.81 -12.07
N SER A 146 -30.61 -5.99 -11.65
CA SER A 146 -30.68 -6.38 -10.24
C SER A 146 -30.03 -7.73 -10.05
N PHE A 147 -29.29 -7.89 -8.96
CA PHE A 147 -28.68 -9.15 -8.57
C PHE A 147 -29.35 -9.67 -7.30
N TYR A 148 -29.94 -10.86 -7.39
CA TYR A 148 -30.51 -11.55 -6.24
C TYR A 148 -29.62 -12.73 -5.86
N ASP A 149 -29.19 -12.80 -4.60
CA ASP A 149 -28.57 -14.01 -4.08
C ASP A 149 -29.60 -15.15 -4.09
N THR A 150 -29.23 -16.31 -4.64
CA THR A 150 -30.12 -17.49 -4.71
C THR A 150 -30.21 -18.23 -3.39
N ASN A 151 -29.20 -18.08 -2.53
CA ASN A 151 -29.16 -18.63 -1.18
C ASN A 151 -28.82 -17.49 -0.21
N PRO A 152 -29.71 -16.48 -0.07
CA PRO A 152 -29.51 -15.45 0.93
C PRO A 152 -29.51 -16.19 2.26
N SER A 153 -28.32 -16.33 2.85
CA SER A 153 -28.26 -16.92 4.17
C SER A 153 -29.01 -15.93 5.06
N ASP A 154 -29.91 -16.43 5.89
CA ASP A 154 -30.73 -15.65 6.83
C ASP A 154 -29.86 -14.99 7.94
N LEU A 155 -28.59 -14.71 7.61
CA LEU A 155 -27.65 -13.81 8.25
C LEU A 155 -28.43 -12.65 8.85
N ALA A 156 -28.72 -12.77 10.15
CA ALA A 156 -29.56 -11.84 10.88
C ALA A 156 -29.08 -10.37 10.79
N GLY A 157 -27.88 -10.13 10.27
CA GLY A 157 -27.30 -8.81 10.04
C GLY A 157 -27.87 -8.03 8.84
N CYS A 158 -28.32 -8.67 7.76
CA CYS A 158 -28.71 -7.95 6.53
C CYS A 158 -30.20 -7.59 6.42
N GLN A 159 -31.00 -7.79 7.48
CA GLN A 159 -32.40 -7.35 7.58
C GLN A 159 -33.31 -7.71 6.37
N GLY A 160 -33.07 -8.86 5.73
CA GLY A 160 -33.85 -9.31 4.57
C GLY A 160 -33.47 -8.67 3.23
N LEU A 161 -32.28 -8.05 3.14
CA LEU A 161 -31.71 -7.65 1.86
C LEU A 161 -31.22 -8.89 1.10
N ASN A 162 -31.85 -9.19 -0.03
CA ASN A 162 -31.51 -10.34 -0.87
C ASN A 162 -30.47 -10.02 -1.96
N GLY A 163 -29.74 -8.91 -1.81
CA GLY A 163 -28.75 -8.46 -2.80
C GLY A 163 -27.41 -9.15 -2.63
N PRO A 164 -26.36 -8.66 -3.32
CA PRO A 164 -25.00 -9.13 -3.11
C PRO A 164 -24.59 -8.98 -1.64
N MET A 165 -24.07 -10.06 -1.05
CA MET A 165 -23.52 -10.07 0.29
C MET A 165 -22.06 -10.53 0.27
N ALA A 166 -21.23 -9.95 1.13
CA ALA A 166 -19.84 -10.33 1.30
C ALA A 166 -19.42 -10.16 2.76
N ILE A 167 -18.60 -11.08 3.25
CA ILE A 167 -17.95 -10.98 4.56
C ILE A 167 -16.50 -10.63 4.32
N VAL A 168 -16.04 -9.53 4.91
CA VAL A 168 -14.71 -8.99 4.66
C VAL A 168 -13.94 -8.93 5.97
N VAL A 169 -12.79 -9.59 5.99
CA VAL A 169 -11.81 -9.50 7.06
C VAL A 169 -10.74 -8.51 6.64
N SER A 170 -10.64 -7.40 7.36
CA SER A 170 -9.62 -6.37 7.11
C SER A 170 -8.42 -6.60 7.99
N GLU A 171 -7.23 -6.73 7.41
CA GLU A 171 -6.00 -6.78 8.21
C GLU A 171 -5.72 -5.44 8.87
N GLU A 172 -5.32 -5.49 10.14
CA GLU A 172 -4.80 -4.32 10.84
C GLU A 172 -3.56 -3.77 10.15
N THR A 173 -3.56 -2.46 9.90
CA THR A 173 -2.41 -1.76 9.34
C THR A 173 -1.71 -0.95 10.42
N PRO A 174 -0.37 -1.00 10.52
CA PRO A 174 0.37 -0.18 11.48
C PRO A 174 0.01 1.30 11.33
N GLN A 175 -0.18 1.99 12.46
CA GLN A 175 -0.53 3.40 12.48
C GLN A 175 0.70 4.29 12.73
N GLY A 176 0.56 5.59 12.47
CA GLY A 176 1.60 6.60 12.69
C GLY A 176 2.71 6.59 11.62
N ILE A 177 3.83 7.24 11.96
CA ILE A 177 4.96 7.46 11.04
C ILE A 177 5.53 6.12 10.52
N ILE A 178 5.58 5.11 11.38
CA ILE A 178 6.06 3.77 11.01
C ILE A 178 5.15 3.17 9.94
N GLY A 179 3.83 3.18 10.15
CA GLY A 179 2.87 2.68 9.18
C GLY A 179 2.90 3.41 7.84
N GLU A 180 3.02 4.74 7.87
CA GLU A 180 3.14 5.55 6.65
C GLU A 180 4.44 5.33 5.90
N THR A 181 5.53 5.09 6.62
CA THR A 181 6.83 4.77 6.01
C THR A 181 6.77 3.37 5.40
N LEU A 182 6.25 2.38 6.12
CA LEU A 182 6.15 0.99 5.66
C LEU A 182 5.12 0.80 4.54
N SER A 183 4.06 1.63 4.48
CA SER A 183 3.09 1.55 3.39
C SER A 183 3.67 2.03 2.05
N LYS A 184 4.63 2.97 2.10
CA LYS A 184 5.30 3.55 0.94
C LYS A 184 6.61 2.85 0.56
N PHE A 185 7.37 2.43 1.57
CA PHE A 185 8.70 1.83 1.41
C PHE A 185 8.72 0.41 1.94
N SER A 186 9.20 -0.52 1.13
CA SER A 186 9.45 -1.89 1.59
C SER A 186 10.51 -1.90 2.68
N ILE A 187 10.39 -2.79 3.67
CA ILE A 187 11.39 -3.03 4.73
C ILE A 187 12.78 -3.27 4.12
N TRP A 188 12.85 -3.94 2.97
CA TRP A 188 14.08 -4.14 2.21
C TRP A 188 14.74 -2.83 1.77
N SER A 189 13.94 -1.87 1.30
CA SER A 189 14.45 -0.56 0.88
C SER A 189 14.94 0.27 2.07
N LEU A 190 14.25 0.19 3.21
CA LEU A 190 14.68 0.82 4.46
C LEU A 190 16.03 0.23 4.93
N TYR A 191 16.15 -1.09 4.93
CA TYR A 191 17.37 -1.81 5.31
C TYR A 191 18.56 -1.42 4.42
N ILE A 192 18.39 -1.47 3.09
CA ILE A 192 19.47 -1.10 2.15
C ILE A 192 19.89 0.36 2.38
N THR A 193 18.94 1.27 2.56
CA THR A 193 19.22 2.69 2.81
C THR A 193 20.03 2.88 4.09
N PHE A 194 19.62 2.21 5.18
CA PHE A 194 20.33 2.25 6.45
C PHE A 194 21.77 1.72 6.33
N VAL A 195 21.94 0.55 5.71
CA VAL A 195 23.26 -0.07 5.51
C VAL A 195 24.17 0.81 4.65
N LEU A 196 23.65 1.39 3.57
CA LEU A 196 24.42 2.32 2.72
C LEU A 196 24.82 3.59 3.48
N ALA A 197 23.95 4.12 4.34
CA ALA A 197 24.25 5.28 5.17
C ALA A 197 25.39 4.99 6.16
N VAL A 198 25.33 3.84 6.86
CA VAL A 198 26.39 3.40 7.79
C VAL A 198 27.70 3.14 7.04
N ALA A 199 27.66 2.46 5.89
CA ALA A 199 28.86 2.20 5.08
C ALA A 199 29.52 3.50 4.60
N ARG A 200 28.72 4.50 4.17
CA ARG A 200 29.20 5.83 3.81
C ARG A 200 29.81 6.56 5.00
N PHE A 201 29.18 6.49 6.17
CA PHE A 201 29.71 7.08 7.39
C PHE A 201 31.09 6.52 7.76
N ILE A 202 31.23 5.19 7.76
CA ILE A 202 32.51 4.52 8.02
C ILE A 202 33.56 4.93 6.98
N ARG A 203 33.18 4.98 5.69
CA ARG A 203 34.08 5.40 4.62
C ARG A 203 34.61 6.83 4.82
N LEU A 204 33.79 7.76 5.29
CA LEU A 204 34.19 9.15 5.57
C LEU A 204 35.24 9.24 6.69
N GLN A 205 35.10 8.45 7.75
CA GLN A 205 36.09 8.41 8.83
C GLN A 205 37.47 7.91 8.36
N CYS A 206 37.51 7.02 7.37
CA CYS A 206 38.75 6.48 6.83
C CYS A 206 39.34 7.31 5.67
N SER A 207 38.51 7.98 4.86
CA SER A 207 38.97 8.70 3.66
C SER A 207 39.81 9.93 3.98
N ASP A 208 39.50 10.59 5.10
CA ASP A 208 40.08 11.91 5.42
C ASP A 208 41.34 11.80 6.28
N LEU A 209 41.74 10.59 6.67
CA LEU A 209 42.94 10.34 7.47
C LEU A 209 44.19 10.93 6.80
N ARG A 210 44.35 10.77 5.47
CA ARG A 210 45.50 11.32 4.71
C ARG A 210 45.61 12.84 4.82
N MET A 211 44.48 13.54 4.76
CA MET A 211 44.46 15.01 4.77
C MET A 211 44.80 15.57 6.16
N ARG A 212 44.61 14.77 7.21
CA ARG A 212 44.89 15.13 8.60
C ARG A 212 46.35 14.88 9.01
N ILE A 213 47.09 14.02 8.29
CA ILE A 213 48.48 13.66 8.61
C ILE A 213 49.38 14.86 8.95
N PRO A 214 49.38 15.99 8.20
CA PRO A 214 50.27 17.12 8.52
C PRO A 214 49.96 17.82 9.85
N TYR A 215 48.76 17.63 10.38
CA TYR A 215 48.23 18.31 11.56
C TYR A 215 48.04 17.38 12.76
N GLU A 216 48.30 16.08 12.59
CA GLU A 216 48.20 15.06 13.64
C GLU A 216 49.56 14.44 13.93
N ASN A 217 49.75 13.94 15.16
CA ASN A 217 50.99 13.30 15.61
C ASN A 217 52.26 14.18 15.45
N LEU A 218 52.11 15.48 15.73
CA LEU A 218 53.23 16.42 15.79
C LEU A 218 54.15 16.06 16.99
N PRO A 219 55.50 16.12 16.85
CA PRO A 219 56.42 15.61 17.88
C PRO A 219 56.35 16.35 19.23
N SER A 220 56.29 17.68 19.22
CA SER A 220 55.96 18.54 20.36
C SER A 220 55.02 19.64 19.89
N CYS A 221 54.10 20.06 20.76
CA CYS A 221 53.18 21.17 20.49
C CYS A 221 53.43 22.35 21.44
N ASP A 222 54.49 22.33 22.25
CA ASP A 222 54.66 23.28 23.36
C ASP A 222 54.76 24.72 22.86
N ARG A 223 55.58 24.97 21.82
CA ARG A 223 55.70 26.30 21.20
C ARG A 223 54.39 26.80 20.57
N LEU A 224 53.56 25.90 20.05
CA LEU A 224 52.24 26.25 19.51
C LEU A 224 51.24 26.56 20.63
N LEU A 225 51.33 25.82 21.74
CA LEU A 225 50.54 26.07 22.94
C LEU A 225 50.90 27.41 23.57
N ASP A 226 52.19 27.77 23.66
CA ASP A 226 52.64 29.08 24.16
C ASP A 226 52.05 30.25 23.35
N ILE A 227 51.97 30.12 22.02
CA ILE A 227 51.33 31.12 21.16
C ILE A 227 49.83 31.21 21.48
N CYS A 228 49.16 30.07 21.62
CA CYS A 228 47.74 30.02 21.99
C CYS A 228 47.50 30.65 23.36
N GLU A 229 48.33 30.33 24.37
CA GLU A 229 48.27 30.91 25.71
C GLU A 229 48.52 32.42 25.68
N GLY A 230 49.48 32.89 24.87
CA GLY A 230 49.71 34.31 24.61
C GLY A 230 48.49 35.01 24.00
N ILE A 231 47.79 34.38 23.05
CA ILE A 231 46.53 34.89 22.49
C ILE A 231 45.45 34.98 23.58
N TYR A 232 45.34 33.96 24.43
CA TYR A 232 44.38 33.97 25.55
C TYR A 232 44.70 35.07 26.57
N ALA A 233 45.98 35.29 26.90
CA ALA A 233 46.43 36.33 27.82
C ALA A 233 46.17 37.74 27.26
N ALA A 234 46.58 38.02 26.01
CA ALA A 234 46.34 39.31 25.36
C ALA A 234 44.84 39.65 25.29
N ARG A 235 44.00 38.65 25.02
CA ARG A 235 42.54 38.81 25.03
C ARG A 235 41.98 39.12 26.43
N ALA A 236 42.56 38.53 27.48
CA ALA A 236 42.14 38.77 28.87
C ALA A 236 42.53 40.18 29.35
N GLU A 237 43.68 40.69 28.90
CA GLU A 237 44.18 42.03 29.23
C GLU A 237 43.56 43.14 28.36
N GLY A 238 42.97 42.77 27.22
CA GLY A 238 42.37 43.70 26.26
C GLY A 238 43.38 44.31 25.29
N GLU A 239 44.58 43.74 25.17
CA GLU A 239 45.62 44.16 24.23
C GLU A 239 45.37 43.61 22.82
N LEU A 240 44.37 44.17 22.13
CA LEU A 240 43.91 43.68 20.81
C LEU A 240 45.00 43.69 19.73
N GLU A 241 45.93 44.64 19.77
CA GLU A 241 47.05 44.70 18.81
C GLU A 241 47.98 43.48 18.96
N VAL A 242 48.27 43.07 20.21
CA VAL A 242 49.10 41.89 20.51
C VAL A 242 48.37 40.61 20.13
N GLU A 243 47.06 40.54 20.42
CA GLU A 243 46.20 39.42 20.01
C GLU A 243 46.23 39.22 18.48
N GLU A 244 46.07 40.29 17.71
CA GLU A 244 46.08 40.24 16.24
C GLU A 244 47.43 39.74 15.69
N VAL A 245 48.54 40.24 16.23
CA VAL A 245 49.89 39.82 15.81
C VAL A 245 50.12 38.33 16.10
N LEU A 246 49.74 37.85 17.29
CA LEU A 246 49.88 36.43 17.64
C LEU A 246 48.94 35.55 16.81
N TYR A 247 47.70 35.98 16.55
CA TYR A 247 46.76 35.28 15.69
C TYR A 247 47.30 35.10 14.27
N TRP A 248 47.79 36.18 13.65
CA TRP A 248 48.39 36.10 12.31
C TRP A 248 49.66 35.24 12.29
N THR A 249 50.43 35.25 13.37
CA THR A 249 51.58 34.34 13.55
C THR A 249 51.12 32.89 13.51
N LEU A 250 50.08 32.52 14.27
CA LEU A 250 49.50 31.18 14.28
C LEU A 250 48.99 30.77 12.89
N VAL A 251 48.24 31.64 12.21
CA VAL A 251 47.72 31.38 10.86
C VAL A 251 48.85 31.15 9.85
N ASN A 252 49.92 31.95 9.92
CA ASN A 252 51.08 31.78 9.04
C ASN A 252 51.80 30.45 9.26
N ILE A 253 51.88 29.97 10.52
CA ILE A 253 52.44 28.65 10.83
C ILE A 253 51.57 27.55 10.22
N TYR A 254 50.24 27.58 10.42
CA TYR A 254 49.32 26.58 9.85
C TYR A 254 49.23 26.59 8.32
N ARG A 255 49.54 27.74 7.68
CA ARG A 255 49.55 27.87 6.21
C ARG A 255 50.79 27.23 5.56
N SER A 256 51.88 27.06 6.30
CA SER A 256 53.13 26.49 5.78
C SER A 256 53.52 25.21 6.55
N PRO A 257 53.39 24.02 5.94
CA PRO A 257 53.78 22.76 6.59
C PRO A 257 55.24 22.75 7.07
N HIS A 258 56.13 23.47 6.38
CA HIS A 258 57.53 23.59 6.80
C HIS A 258 57.66 24.40 8.09
N MET A 259 56.94 25.52 8.23
CA MET A 259 56.92 26.30 9.47
C MET A 259 56.31 25.48 10.61
N LEU A 260 55.22 24.75 10.34
CA LEU A 260 54.59 23.89 11.33
C LEU A 260 55.57 22.82 11.86
N LEU A 261 56.35 22.19 10.98
CA LEU A 261 57.38 21.23 11.38
C LEU A 261 58.52 21.87 12.17
N GLU A 262 58.97 23.07 11.81
CA GLU A 262 60.00 23.80 12.56
C GLU A 262 59.54 24.17 13.98
N TYR A 263 58.27 24.56 14.15
CA TYR A 263 57.67 24.91 15.44
C TYR A 263 57.32 23.69 16.32
N THR A 264 57.31 22.49 15.75
CA THR A 264 56.91 21.26 16.46
C THR A 264 58.05 20.27 16.67
N LYS A 265 59.30 20.72 16.46
CA LYS A 265 60.49 19.95 16.84
C LYS A 265 60.56 19.82 18.37
N PRO A 266 60.97 18.64 18.89
CA PRO A 266 61.34 18.54 20.29
C PRO A 266 62.54 19.47 20.56
N ASP A 267 62.54 20.12 21.72
CA ASP A 267 63.68 20.91 22.19
C ASP A 267 64.92 20.04 22.48
#